data_AF-A0A6P0TMM2-F1
#
_entry.id   AF-A0A6P0TMM2-F1
#
_cell.length_a   1.000
_cell.length_b   1.000
_cell.length_c   1.000
_cell.angle_alpha   90.00
_cell.angle_beta   90.00
_cell.angle_gamma   90.00
#
_symmetry.space_group_name_H-M   'P 1'
#
loop_
_entity.id
_entity.type
_entity.pdbx_description
1 polymer ?
#
loop_
_entity_poly.entity_id
_entity_poly.type
_entity_poly.pdbx_seq_one_letter_code
_entity_poly.pdbx_strand_id
1 'polypeptide(L)'
;MNKLIWYGSLTVLSANFTAFISHLVIQFPALLIVYILLVIAIGWFFKSQFSEGFRQAFADSLEIDEGEFIIILFCLLIGALVGGLGTWINQVL
;
A
#
# COMPACT_ATOMS: atom_id res chain seq x y z
N MET A 1 16.42 -15.86 4.88
CA MET A 1 15.44 -15.18 5.76
C MET A 1 14.10 -15.88 5.60
N ASN A 2 13.34 -16.13 6.66
CA ASN A 2 12.05 -16.83 6.57
C ASN A 2 11.04 -15.97 5.78
N LYS A 3 10.42 -16.52 4.72
CA LYS A 3 9.45 -15.79 3.87
C LYS A 3 8.31 -15.19 4.68
N LEU A 4 7.87 -15.86 5.75
CA LEU A 4 6.84 -15.35 6.65
C LEU A 4 7.27 -14.06 7.36
N ILE A 5 8.51 -14.03 7.87
CA ILE A 5 9.09 -12.84 8.53
C ILE A 5 9.22 -11.70 7.53
N TRP A 6 9.60 -12.00 6.29
CA TRP A 6 9.73 -11.00 5.24
C TRP A 6 8.38 -10.38 4.85
N TYR A 7 7.36 -11.20 4.57
CA TYR A 7 6.01 -10.71 4.30
C TYR A 7 5.40 -9.94 5.47
N GLY A 8 5.62 -10.41 6.71
CA GLY A 8 5.25 -9.67 7.92
C GLY A 8 5.93 -8.31 7.99
N SER A 9 7.22 -8.24 7.68
CA SER A 9 7.98 -6.98 7.68
C SER A 9 7.46 -6.00 6.63
N LEU A 10 7.11 -6.46 5.42
CA LEU A 10 6.50 -5.64 4.38
C LEU A 10 5.15 -5.04 4.83
N THR A 11 4.33 -5.86 5.49
CA THR A 11 3.02 -5.43 6.00
C THR A 11 3.17 -4.38 7.09
N VAL A 12 4.10 -4.58 8.02
CA VAL A 12 4.39 -3.60 9.10
C VAL A 12 4.98 -2.32 8.51
N LEU A 13 5.87 -2.42 7.53
CA LEU A 13 6.48 -1.26 6.89
C LEU A 13 5.45 -0.41 6.15
N SER A 14 4.57 -1.04 5.36
CA SER A 14 3.51 -0.30 4.67
C SER A 14 2.52 0.34 5.65
N ALA A 15 2.17 -0.35 6.73
CA ALA A 15 1.31 0.21 7.78
C ALA A 15 1.92 1.47 8.41
N ASN A 16 3.20 1.42 8.80
CA ASN A 16 3.87 2.58 9.39
C ASN A 16 3.98 3.74 8.40
N PHE A 17 4.30 3.46 7.13
CA PHE A 17 4.39 4.49 6.11
C PHE A 17 3.03 5.17 5.86
N THR A 18 1.96 4.39 5.73
CA THR A 18 0.63 4.94 5.52
C THR A 18 0.12 5.71 6.74
N ALA A 19 0.41 5.24 7.95
CA ALA A 19 0.09 5.96 9.18
C ALA A 19 0.84 7.30 9.24
N PHE A 20 2.14 7.31 8.94
CA PHE A 20 2.95 8.53 8.89
C PHE A 20 2.40 9.55 7.89
N ILE A 21 2.12 9.13 6.65
CA ILE A 21 1.54 10.02 5.63
C ILE A 21 0.17 10.53 6.06
N SER A 22 -0.66 9.67 6.66
CA SER A 22 -1.98 10.07 7.17
C SER A 22 -1.87 11.12 8.27
N HIS A 23 -0.99 10.92 9.26
CA HIS A 23 -0.71 11.90 10.30
C HIS A 23 -0.25 13.24 9.73
N LEU A 24 0.66 13.20 8.76
CA LEU A 24 1.21 14.39 8.13
C LEU A 24 0.09 15.19 7.42
N VAL A 25 -0.80 14.50 6.71
CA VAL A 25 -1.94 15.13 6.03
C VAL A 25 -2.96 15.71 7.01
N ILE A 26 -3.22 15.02 8.12
CA ILE A 26 -4.11 15.51 9.19
C ILE A 26 -3.55 16.77 9.84
N GLN A 27 -2.23 16.81 10.11
CA GLN A 27 -1.57 17.98 10.69
C GLN A 27 -1.45 19.16 9.71
N PHE A 28 -1.31 18.88 8.41
CA PHE A 28 -1.12 19.89 7.37
C PHE A 28 -2.21 19.78 6.29
N PRO A 29 -3.38 20.45 6.48
CA PRO A 29 -4.53 20.33 5.58
C PRO A 29 -4.25 20.71 4.12
N ALA A 30 -3.23 21.53 3.85
CA ALA A 30 -2.79 21.89 2.49
C ALA A 30 -2.37 20.67 1.65
N LEU A 31 -1.99 19.55 2.29
CA LEU A 31 -1.58 18.32 1.64
C LEU A 31 -2.74 17.36 1.34
N LEU A 32 -3.96 17.71 1.76
CA LEU A 32 -5.14 16.87 1.59
C LEU A 32 -5.42 16.55 0.11
N ILE A 33 -5.26 17.53 -0.78
CA ILE A 33 -5.47 17.31 -2.23
C ILE A 33 -4.44 16.31 -2.77
N VAL A 34 -3.17 16.46 -2.38
CA VAL A 34 -2.10 15.54 -2.78
C VAL A 34 -2.36 14.13 -2.27
N TYR A 35 -2.84 14.02 -1.02
CA TYR A 35 -3.23 12.74 -0.42
C TYR A 35 -4.39 12.07 -1.16
N ILE A 36 -5.45 12.82 -1.50
CA ILE A 36 -6.58 12.29 -2.27
C ILE A 36 -6.12 11.80 -3.65
N LEU A 37 -5.27 12.56 -4.33
CA LEU A 37 -4.70 12.14 -5.62
C LEU A 37 -3.87 10.86 -5.49
N LEU A 38 -3.08 10.75 -4.42
CA LEU A 38 -2.33 9.53 -4.08
C LEU A 38 -3.27 8.33 -3.88
N VAL A 39 -4.33 8.49 -3.10
CA VAL A 39 -5.32 7.43 -2.87
C VAL A 39 -5.99 7.00 -4.18
N ILE A 40 -6.35 7.94 -5.05
CA ILE A 40 -6.94 7.64 -6.37
C ILE A 40 -5.94 6.88 -7.24
N ALA A 41 -4.68 7.34 -7.31
CA ALA A 41 -3.64 6.70 -8.10
C ALA A 41 -3.34 5.27 -7.61
N ILE A 42 -3.30 5.07 -6.29
CA ILE A 42 -3.16 3.75 -5.67
C ILE A 42 -4.36 2.86 -6.02
N GLY A 43 -5.59 3.39 -5.90
CA GLY A 43 -6.79 2.66 -6.27
C GLY A 43 -6.80 2.24 -7.75
N TRP A 44 -6.34 3.11 -8.64
CA TRP A 44 -6.16 2.80 -10.05
C TRP A 44 -5.08 1.75 -10.28
N PHE A 45 -3.95 1.84 -9.58
CA PHE A 45 -2.89 0.84 -9.65
C PHE A 45 -3.40 -0.55 -9.25
N PHE A 46 -4.12 -0.67 -8.13
CA PHE A 46 -4.73 -1.94 -7.72
C PHE A 46 -5.78 -2.44 -8.71
N LYS A 47 -6.57 -1.53 -9.32
CA LYS A 47 -7.49 -1.90 -10.39
C LYS A 47 -6.76 -2.45 -11.63
N SER A 48 -5.60 -1.90 -11.98
CA SER A 48 -4.81 -2.40 -13.11
C SER A 48 -4.28 -3.81 -12.87
N GLN A 49 -4.09 -4.24 -11.62
CA GLN A 49 -3.65 -5.60 -11.29
C GLN A 49 -4.66 -6.71 -11.66
N PHE A 50 -5.92 -6.36 -11.97
CA PHE A 50 -6.89 -7.32 -12.52
C PHE A 50 -6.56 -7.75 -13.96
N SER A 51 -5.76 -6.96 -14.68
CA SER A 51 -5.21 -7.38 -15.98
C SER A 51 -4.01 -8.30 -15.76
N GLU A 52 -4.13 -9.55 -16.22
CA GLU A 52 -3.05 -10.53 -16.14
C GLU A 52 -1.77 -10.03 -16.84
N GLY A 53 -1.89 -9.46 -18.04
CA GLY A 53 -0.73 -8.92 -18.77
C GLY A 53 -0.04 -7.76 -18.05
N PHE A 54 -0.80 -6.91 -17.33
CA PHE A 54 -0.19 -5.84 -16.51
C PHE A 54 0.54 -6.42 -15.30
N ARG A 55 -0.06 -7.41 -14.65
CA ARG A 55 0.49 -8.06 -13.47
C ARG A 55 1.78 -8.84 -13.81
N GLN A 56 1.77 -9.58 -14.91
CA GLN A 56 2.94 -10.28 -15.44
C GLN A 56 4.06 -9.31 -15.82
N ALA A 57 3.74 -8.24 -16.56
CA ALA A 57 4.75 -7.23 -16.91
C ALA A 57 5.44 -6.61 -15.68
N PHE A 58 4.70 -6.40 -14.59
CA PHE A 58 5.28 -5.93 -13.32
C PHE A 58 6.10 -7.00 -12.61
N ALA A 59 5.63 -8.25 -12.57
CA ALA A 59 6.37 -9.37 -12.00
C ALA A 59 7.70 -9.60 -12.74
N ASP A 60 7.67 -9.57 -14.07
CA ASP A 60 8.83 -9.69 -14.95
C ASP A 60 9.82 -8.54 -14.73
N SER A 61 9.33 -7.29 -14.64
CA SER A 61 10.14 -6.10 -14.36
C SER A 61 10.85 -6.18 -13.00
N LEU A 62 10.25 -6.88 -12.05
CA LEU A 62 10.79 -7.10 -10.71
C LEU A 62 11.59 -8.40 -10.59
N GLU A 63 11.72 -9.18 -11.68
CA GLU A 63 12.38 -10.49 -11.73
C GLU A 63 11.84 -11.48 -10.68
N ILE A 64 10.52 -11.45 -10.43
CA ILE A 64 9.84 -12.33 -9.48
C ILE A 64 8.68 -13.09 -10.13
N ASP A 65 8.29 -14.21 -9.50
CA ASP A 65 7.10 -14.95 -9.88
C ASP A 65 5.83 -14.11 -9.66
N GLU A 66 4.86 -14.25 -10.58
CA GLU A 66 3.58 -13.54 -10.52
C GLU A 66 2.82 -13.82 -9.21
N GLY A 67 2.86 -15.06 -8.73
CA GLY A 67 2.26 -15.46 -7.45
C GLY A 67 2.96 -14.80 -6.26
N GLU A 68 4.29 -14.69 -6.29
CA GLU A 68 5.04 -13.98 -5.26
C GLU A 68 4.74 -12.47 -5.29
N PHE A 69 4.61 -11.88 -6.47
CA PHE A 69 4.19 -10.49 -6.65
C PHE A 69 2.80 -10.21 -6.06
N ILE A 70 1.82 -11.09 -6.29
CA ILE A 70 0.46 -10.95 -5.72
C ILE A 70 0.50 -10.97 -4.20
N ILE A 71 1.28 -11.89 -3.60
CA ILE A 71 1.41 -11.98 -2.15
C ILE A 71 2.01 -10.68 -1.58
N ILE A 72 3.05 -10.14 -2.22
CA ILE A 72 3.67 -8.87 -1.83
C ILE A 72 2.64 -7.73 -1.89
N LEU A 73 1.92 -7.61 -3.00
CA LEU A 73 0.86 -6.62 -3.20
C LEU A 73 -0.21 -6.69 -2.10
N PHE A 74 -0.64 -7.90 -1.76
CA PHE A 74 -1.63 -8.13 -0.71
C PHE A 74 -1.11 -7.71 0.67
N CYS A 75 0.14 -8.07 1.02
CA CYS A 75 0.78 -7.63 2.26
C CYS A 75 0.89 -6.11 2.36
N LEU A 76 1.30 -5.46 1.27
CA LEU A 76 1.39 -4.00 1.21
C LEU A 76 0.02 -3.35 1.40
N LEU A 77 -1.03 -3.87 0.73
CA LEU A 77 -2.39 -3.37 0.82
C LEU A 77 -2.96 -3.50 2.24
N ILE A 78 -2.83 -4.67 2.87
CA ILE A 78 -3.32 -4.90 4.23
C ILE A 78 -2.66 -3.90 5.18
N GLY A 79 -1.34 -3.79 5.14
CA GLY A 79 -0.63 -2.87 6.02
C GLY A 79 -1.08 -1.43 5.80
N ALA A 80 -1.18 -0.98 4.54
CA ALA A 80 -1.65 0.36 4.21
C ALA A 80 -3.07 0.63 4.72
N LEU A 81 -4.00 -0.33 4.59
CA LEU A 81 -5.36 -0.20 5.11
C LEU A 81 -5.36 -0.09 6.64
N VAL A 82 -4.62 -0.95 7.34
CA VAL A 82 -4.55 -0.93 8.81
C VAL A 82 -3.94 0.37 9.31
N GLY A 83 -2.82 0.80 8.74
CA GLY A 83 -2.13 2.04 9.13
C GLY A 83 -2.94 3.29 8.82
N GLY A 84 -3.54 3.36 7.62
CA GLY A 84 -4.38 4.48 7.20
C GLY A 84 -5.66 4.57 8.03
N LEU A 85 -6.51 3.54 7.99
CA LEU A 85 -7.79 3.54 8.70
C LEU A 85 -7.60 3.74 10.20
N GLY A 86 -6.62 3.06 10.81
CA GLY A 86 -6.31 3.22 12.22
C GLY A 86 -5.94 4.65 12.59
N THR A 87 -5.19 5.35 11.73
CA THR A 87 -4.81 6.75 11.98
C THR A 87 -6.00 7.70 11.84
N TRP A 88 -6.76 7.57 10.75
CA TRP A 88 -7.91 8.44 10.49
C TRP A 88 -9.02 8.25 11.53
N ILE A 89 -9.31 7.01 11.95
CA ILE A 89 -10.30 6.74 12.99
C ILE A 89 -9.88 7.35 14.32
N ASN A 90 -8.62 7.19 14.75
CA ASN A 90 -8.20 7.65 16.08
C ASN A 90 -7.97 9.17 16.19
N GLN A 91 -7.78 9.87 15.07
CA GLN A 91 -7.44 11.29 15.08
C GLN A 91 -8.52 12.23 14.54
N VAL A 92 -9.48 11.70 13.77
CA VAL A 92 -10.51 12.52 13.12
C VAL A 92 -11.92 12.18 13.62
N LEU A 93 -12.20 10.92 13.97
CA LEU A 93 -13.45 10.50 14.62
C LEU A 93 -13.32 10.59 16.15
#